data_AF-A0A6L9HC40-F1
#
_entry.id   AF-A0A6L9HC40-F1
#
_cell.length_a   1.000
_cell.length_b   1.000
_cell.length_c   1.000
_cell.angle_alpha   90.00
_cell.angle_beta   90.00
_cell.angle_gamma   90.00
#
_symmetry.space_group_name_H-M   'P 1'
#
loop_
_entity.id
_entity.type
_entity.pdbx_description
1 polymer ?
#
loop_
_entity_poly.entity_id
_entity_poly.type
_entity_poly.pdbx_seq_one_letter_code
_entity_poly.pdbx_strand_id
1 'polypeptide(L)'
;MRKGKNIVGVIGLALLFCVVCGTFLSFAASRKTISKVTIQLDLDLEPGEALPDLEAGRDSGFNVRAGNERYTATEAKWVSSSSKEAEIGKTYSLKVTLEAVDPDTYGFSGTYKSSNVTVKGGTFVSASRKGYESLVVTVKTNPVKGEYEAPDDAYWKDGQLGLAIWKKADNVSAYDVRLYKGKSEIYKVTGFKGTRIDFYPYMTSAGTYTFKVRSVPATENAKDYAKNSEWIVSDELYIAQESVSNGSGRIDYNNENSAGNQATEAVGWISEQGRWWYRYPDGSFPKDAWLFVGDVWYLFDRDGWMLTGWQEKDGNRYFLDESGAMRTGWLLTGDGWYFLNPDPNGALGAMYRNQWLDYNNRRYRLDASGRMCEGWIEADGNWYYFYPGEGHMAVNTMISTFYVGEDGVWRK
;
A
#
# COMPACT_ATOMS: atom_id res chain seq x y z
N MET A 1 -28.86 -71.14 40.06
CA MET A 1 -28.74 -72.57 40.45
C MET A 1 -27.28 -72.89 40.75
N ARG A 2 -27.04 -73.57 41.89
CA ARG A 2 -25.86 -74.36 42.31
C ARG A 2 -24.49 -73.66 42.33
N LYS A 3 -23.96 -73.32 43.53
CA LYS A 3 -23.26 -74.19 44.51
C LYS A 3 -21.94 -74.75 43.96
N GLY A 4 -20.84 -74.25 44.53
CA GLY A 4 -19.49 -74.80 44.36
C GLY A 4 -19.21 -76.04 45.22
N LYS A 5 -17.93 -76.41 45.23
CA LYS A 5 -17.11 -77.16 46.22
C LYS A 5 -15.99 -77.88 45.45
N ASN A 6 -14.73 -77.52 45.66
CA ASN A 6 -13.77 -78.01 46.68
C ASN A 6 -12.99 -79.24 46.23
N ILE A 7 -11.77 -79.36 46.79
CA ILE A 7 -10.98 -80.56 47.18
C ILE A 7 -9.53 -80.39 46.64
N VAL A 8 -8.55 -80.02 47.48
CA VAL A 8 -7.74 -80.88 48.41
C VAL A 8 -6.98 -81.94 47.59
N GLY A 9 -5.70 -82.25 47.76
CA GLY A 9 -4.66 -81.90 48.72
C GLY A 9 -3.50 -82.88 48.52
N VAL A 10 -2.28 -82.34 48.54
CA VAL A 10 -1.03 -82.85 49.18
C VAL A 10 -0.59 -84.31 48.98
N ILE A 11 0.70 -84.48 48.60
CA ILE A 11 1.78 -85.26 49.26
C ILE A 11 2.79 -85.72 48.18
N GLY A 12 4.08 -85.46 48.38
CA GLY A 12 5.15 -86.01 47.55
C GLY A 12 6.54 -85.40 47.82
N LEU A 13 7.12 -85.77 48.95
CA LEU A 13 8.47 -85.45 49.43
C LEU A 13 9.57 -86.06 48.52
N ALA A 14 10.59 -85.29 48.12
CA ALA A 14 11.89 -85.84 47.69
C ALA A 14 13.05 -84.82 47.75
N LEU A 15 13.89 -84.99 48.78
CA LEU A 15 15.36 -85.00 48.77
C LEU A 15 16.15 -83.93 48.00
N LEU A 16 16.55 -82.92 48.78
CA LEU A 16 17.85 -82.27 48.90
C LEU A 16 19.00 -82.76 47.97
N PHE A 17 19.44 -81.89 47.05
CA PHE A 17 20.82 -81.83 46.59
C PHE A 17 21.32 -80.38 46.71
N CYS A 18 22.36 -80.20 47.51
CA CYS A 18 22.96 -78.92 47.84
C CYS A 18 23.86 -78.49 46.67
N VAL A 19 23.46 -77.45 45.94
CA VAL A 19 24.36 -76.69 45.04
C VAL A 19 24.57 -75.33 45.67
N VAL A 20 25.82 -75.06 46.01
CA VAL A 20 26.31 -73.76 46.47
C VAL A 20 26.05 -72.73 45.36
N CYS A 21 24.93 -72.03 45.43
CA CYS A 21 24.68 -70.87 44.59
C CYS A 21 25.36 -69.68 45.26
N GLY A 22 26.59 -69.38 44.81
CA GLY A 22 27.28 -68.17 45.19
C GLY A 22 26.39 -66.97 44.88
N THR A 23 26.07 -66.19 45.91
CA THR A 23 25.45 -64.89 45.76
C THR A 23 26.46 -63.97 45.06
N PHE A 24 26.37 -63.87 43.73
CA PHE A 24 26.94 -62.73 43.04
C PHE A 24 26.16 -61.50 43.50
N LEU A 25 26.68 -60.82 44.53
CA LEU A 25 26.37 -59.42 44.77
C LEU A 25 26.87 -58.66 43.54
N SER A 26 25.98 -58.47 42.57
CA SER A 26 26.18 -57.47 41.52
C SER A 26 26.17 -56.11 42.21
N PHE A 27 27.35 -55.54 42.42
CA PHE A 27 27.47 -54.13 42.76
C PHE A 27 27.10 -53.36 41.48
N ALA A 28 25.82 -53.01 41.34
CA ALA A 28 25.43 -52.00 40.38
C ALA A 28 26.08 -50.68 40.81
N ALA A 29 27.16 -50.28 40.14
CA ALA A 29 27.76 -48.96 40.32
C ALA A 29 26.64 -47.91 40.13
N SER A 30 26.50 -46.97 41.08
CA SER A 30 25.48 -45.93 40.95
C SER A 30 25.86 -45.03 39.77
N ARG A 31 25.17 -45.18 38.65
CA ARG A 31 25.43 -44.39 37.44
C ARG A 31 25.21 -42.90 37.74
N LYS A 32 26.11 -42.05 37.22
CA LYS A 32 26.05 -40.60 37.35
C LYS A 32 25.05 -40.03 36.34
N THR A 33 24.02 -39.39 36.84
CA THR A 33 22.97 -38.80 36.00
C THR A 33 23.43 -37.54 35.26
N ILE A 34 23.17 -37.51 33.96
CA ILE A 34 23.24 -36.32 33.12
C ILE A 34 21.86 -35.68 33.15
N SER A 35 21.75 -34.51 33.78
CA SER A 35 20.50 -33.76 33.95
C SER A 35 20.49 -32.42 33.21
N LYS A 36 21.63 -32.04 32.62
CA LYS A 36 21.78 -30.85 31.79
C LYS A 36 22.58 -31.19 30.55
N VAL A 37 22.12 -30.68 29.41
CA VAL A 37 22.83 -30.77 28.14
C VAL A 37 22.88 -29.39 27.49
N THR A 38 23.96 -29.14 26.78
CA THR A 38 24.14 -27.97 25.93
C THR A 38 24.34 -28.43 24.50
N ILE A 39 23.57 -27.85 23.59
CA ILE A 39 23.66 -28.04 22.14
C ILE A 39 23.97 -26.68 21.54
N GLN A 40 24.92 -26.63 20.62
CA GLN A 40 25.26 -25.45 19.86
C GLN A 40 25.06 -25.75 18.38
N LEU A 41 24.31 -24.88 17.73
CA LEU A 41 24.06 -24.91 16.30
C LEU A 41 24.93 -23.84 15.65
N ASP A 42 25.93 -24.27 14.88
CA ASP A 42 26.77 -23.39 14.08
C ASP A 42 26.44 -23.64 12.61
N LEU A 43 25.19 -23.31 12.26
CA LEU A 43 24.64 -23.50 10.93
C LEU A 43 24.70 -22.17 10.20
N ASP A 44 25.34 -22.17 9.04
CA ASP A 44 25.23 -21.08 8.08
C ASP A 44 24.00 -21.34 7.21
N LEU A 45 23.02 -20.45 7.29
CA LEU A 45 21.75 -20.59 6.57
C LEU A 45 21.59 -19.36 5.70
N GLU A 46 21.94 -19.51 4.42
CA GLU A 46 21.84 -18.45 3.43
C GLU A 46 20.47 -18.47 2.75
N PRO A 47 19.73 -17.34 2.74
CA PRO A 47 18.45 -17.27 2.03
C PRO A 47 18.51 -17.73 0.57
N GLY A 48 17.63 -18.65 0.20
CA GLY A 48 17.56 -19.24 -1.14
C GLY A 48 18.50 -20.43 -1.35
N GLU A 49 19.42 -20.72 -0.43
CA GLU A 49 20.30 -21.88 -0.52
C GLU A 49 19.72 -23.12 0.17
N ALA A 50 20.15 -24.30 -0.27
CA ALA A 50 19.76 -25.55 0.37
C ALA A 50 20.26 -25.63 1.82
N LEU A 51 19.46 -26.24 2.71
CA LEU A 51 19.88 -26.49 4.08
C LEU A 51 21.16 -27.34 4.10
N PRO A 52 22.16 -26.98 4.92
CA PRO A 52 23.42 -27.70 4.97
C PRO A 52 23.23 -29.12 5.51
N ASP A 53 24.12 -30.01 5.10
CA ASP A 53 24.25 -31.32 5.72
C ASP A 53 24.60 -31.16 7.21
N LEU A 54 24.04 -32.04 8.05
CA LEU A 54 24.22 -31.95 9.48
C LEU A 54 25.29 -32.93 9.95
N GLU A 55 26.35 -32.39 10.54
CA GLU A 55 27.42 -33.16 11.15
C GLU A 55 27.38 -32.95 12.66
N ALA A 56 27.22 -34.05 13.39
CA ALA A 56 27.06 -34.04 14.83
C ALA A 56 28.30 -34.54 15.54
N GLY A 57 28.76 -33.79 16.54
CA GLY A 57 29.88 -34.21 17.36
C GLY A 57 30.17 -33.26 18.50
N ARG A 58 31.31 -33.44 19.16
CA ARG A 58 31.72 -32.64 20.32
C ARG A 58 32.56 -31.43 19.93
N ASP A 59 33.35 -31.54 18.87
CA ASP A 59 34.46 -30.64 18.58
C ASP A 59 34.12 -29.59 17.50
N SER A 60 35.03 -28.64 17.26
CA SER A 60 34.80 -27.47 16.40
C SER A 60 34.62 -27.75 14.90
N GLY A 61 34.79 -28.99 14.45
CA GLY A 61 34.56 -29.38 13.05
C GLY A 61 33.10 -29.71 12.71
N PHE A 62 32.24 -29.84 13.73
CA PHE A 62 30.83 -30.19 13.55
C PHE A 62 29.95 -28.95 13.58
N ASN A 63 28.93 -28.88 12.72
CA ASN A 63 27.96 -27.77 12.72
C ASN A 63 26.80 -27.97 13.71
N VAL A 64 26.68 -29.18 14.28
CA VAL A 64 25.81 -29.48 15.44
C VAL A 64 26.68 -30.02 16.58
N ARG A 65 27.00 -29.15 17.53
CA ARG A 65 27.92 -29.46 18.62
C ARG A 65 27.22 -29.71 19.93
N ALA A 66 27.43 -30.87 20.51
CA ALA A 66 27.02 -31.13 21.87
C ALA A 66 27.92 -32.19 22.49
N GLY A 67 28.50 -31.89 23.64
CA GLY A 67 29.24 -32.92 24.36
C GLY A 67 30.16 -32.37 25.43
N ASN A 68 30.54 -33.27 26.32
CA ASN A 68 31.58 -33.10 27.32
C ASN A 68 32.10 -34.50 27.70
N GLU A 69 32.75 -34.64 28.85
CA GLU A 69 33.26 -35.94 29.32
C GLU A 69 32.17 -36.99 29.59
N ARG A 70 30.89 -36.61 29.64
CA ARG A 70 29.77 -37.49 30.01
C ARG A 70 28.90 -37.92 28.83
N TYR A 71 28.78 -37.08 27.81
CA TYR A 71 27.99 -37.36 26.61
C TYR A 71 28.59 -36.71 25.37
N THR A 72 28.21 -37.21 24.20
CA THR A 72 28.54 -36.61 22.90
C THR A 72 27.35 -36.70 21.96
N ALA A 73 27.22 -35.73 21.07
CA ALA A 73 26.35 -35.86 19.91
C ALA A 73 26.95 -36.90 18.97
N THR A 74 26.08 -37.74 18.41
CA THR A 74 26.45 -38.81 17.47
C THR A 74 25.71 -38.70 16.15
N GLU A 75 24.56 -38.02 16.14
CA GLU A 75 23.73 -37.87 14.96
C GLU A 75 22.93 -36.58 15.02
N ALA A 76 22.80 -35.91 13.89
CA ALA A 76 21.88 -34.80 13.70
C ALA A 76 21.13 -34.98 12.39
N LYS A 77 19.81 -34.77 12.42
CA LYS A 77 18.95 -34.93 11.24
C LYS A 77 17.87 -33.85 11.21
N TRP A 78 17.68 -33.25 10.04
CA TRP A 78 16.54 -32.36 9.81
C TRP A 78 15.23 -33.13 10.02
N VAL A 79 14.29 -32.51 10.73
CA VAL A 79 12.91 -33.01 10.88
C VAL A 79 12.14 -32.48 9.67
N SER A 80 12.10 -33.27 8.60
CA SER A 80 11.50 -32.87 7.33
C SER A 80 10.01 -32.56 7.46
N SER A 81 9.56 -31.40 6.96
CA SER A 81 8.16 -31.26 6.53
C SER A 81 7.80 -30.19 5.49
N SER A 82 8.68 -29.35 4.90
CA SER A 82 8.19 -28.48 3.79
C SER A 82 9.18 -27.76 2.88
N SER A 83 10.40 -27.45 3.32
CA SER A 83 11.34 -26.66 2.50
C SER A 83 12.75 -27.23 2.62
N LYS A 84 13.44 -27.38 1.50
CA LYS A 84 14.86 -27.77 1.43
C LYS A 84 15.77 -26.55 1.41
N GLU A 85 15.22 -25.35 1.26
CA GLU A 85 15.98 -24.11 1.17
C GLU A 85 15.75 -23.26 2.40
N ALA A 86 16.78 -22.50 2.80
CA ALA A 86 16.70 -21.51 3.85
C ALA A 86 15.89 -20.31 3.37
N GLU A 87 14.86 -19.94 4.13
CA GLU A 87 13.97 -18.83 3.84
C GLU A 87 14.08 -17.82 4.98
N ILE A 88 14.19 -16.53 4.61
CA ILE A 88 14.30 -15.44 5.58
C ILE A 88 13.14 -15.51 6.60
N GLY A 89 13.51 -15.44 7.89
CA GLY A 89 12.57 -15.47 9.01
C GLY A 89 12.00 -16.85 9.35
N LYS A 90 12.31 -17.91 8.60
CA LYS A 90 11.92 -19.30 8.95
C LYS A 90 12.88 -19.91 9.97
N THR A 91 12.35 -20.87 10.74
CA THR A 91 13.14 -21.72 11.64
C THR A 91 13.05 -23.16 11.17
N TYR A 92 14.13 -23.91 11.37
CA TYR A 92 14.23 -25.29 10.91
C TYR A 92 14.41 -26.21 12.11
N SER A 93 13.66 -27.32 12.11
CA SER A 93 13.69 -28.27 13.22
C SER A 93 14.66 -29.39 12.92
N LEU A 94 15.51 -29.76 13.87
CA LEU A 94 16.41 -30.90 13.78
C LEU A 94 16.34 -31.76 15.05
N LYS A 95 16.57 -33.06 14.88
CA LYS A 95 16.79 -34.02 15.96
C LYS A 95 18.29 -34.21 16.15
N VAL A 96 18.74 -34.10 17.39
CA VAL A 96 20.12 -34.34 17.80
C VAL A 96 20.11 -35.55 18.74
N THR A 97 20.82 -36.61 18.38
CA THR A 97 21.01 -37.79 19.22
C THR A 97 22.28 -37.61 20.04
N LEU A 98 22.13 -37.72 21.36
CA LEU A 98 23.22 -37.66 22.33
C LEU A 98 23.39 -39.03 22.96
N GLU A 99 24.62 -39.52 23.00
CA GLU A 99 24.98 -40.80 23.63
C GLU A 99 25.90 -40.54 24.83
N ALA A 100 25.77 -41.34 25.89
CA ALA A 100 26.70 -41.34 27.00
C ALA A 100 28.08 -41.81 26.54
N VAL A 101 29.14 -41.09 26.90
CA VAL A 101 30.53 -41.44 26.53
C VAL A 101 30.94 -42.77 27.14
N ASP A 102 30.51 -43.02 28.38
CA ASP A 102 30.64 -44.30 29.09
C ASP A 102 29.26 -44.68 29.67
N PRO A 103 28.50 -45.57 29.00
CA PRO A 103 27.17 -46.02 29.41
C PRO A 103 27.10 -46.75 30.76
N ASP A 104 28.22 -47.31 31.22
CA ASP A 104 28.29 -47.99 32.51
C ASP A 104 28.47 -47.00 33.66
N THR A 105 29.06 -45.84 33.39
CA THR A 105 29.26 -44.77 34.37
C THR A 105 28.20 -43.68 34.30
N TYR A 106 27.70 -43.31 33.13
CA TYR A 106 26.83 -42.16 32.92
C TYR A 106 25.50 -42.55 32.27
N GLY A 107 24.47 -41.74 32.50
CA GLY A 107 23.31 -41.77 31.63
C GLY A 107 22.29 -40.69 31.90
N PHE A 108 21.34 -40.58 31.01
CA PHE A 108 20.45 -39.44 30.93
C PHE A 108 19.29 -39.53 31.93
N SER A 109 18.95 -38.38 32.52
CA SER A 109 17.74 -38.19 33.31
C SER A 109 16.49 -38.65 32.55
N GLY A 110 15.53 -39.25 33.27
CA GLY A 110 14.25 -39.70 32.68
C GLY A 110 13.35 -38.55 32.22
N THR A 111 13.64 -37.31 32.59
CA THR A 111 12.87 -36.14 32.17
C THR A 111 13.78 -34.96 31.85
N TYR A 112 13.46 -34.30 30.74
CA TYR A 112 14.10 -33.09 30.25
C TYR A 112 13.02 -32.06 29.90
N LYS A 113 13.22 -30.84 30.37
CA LYS A 113 12.45 -29.65 30.02
C LYS A 113 13.40 -28.54 29.58
N SER A 114 12.86 -27.38 29.19
CA SER A 114 13.65 -26.22 28.73
C SER A 114 14.74 -25.81 29.72
N SER A 115 14.52 -25.94 31.03
CA SER A 115 15.54 -25.61 32.05
C SER A 115 16.73 -26.60 32.10
N ASN A 116 16.62 -27.76 31.46
CA ASN A 116 17.66 -28.78 31.38
C ASN A 116 18.49 -28.68 30.10
N VAL A 117 17.97 -28.00 29.07
CA VAL A 117 18.57 -27.96 27.74
C VAL A 117 18.91 -26.52 27.38
N THR A 118 20.18 -26.24 27.22
CA THR A 118 20.64 -24.98 26.63
C THR A 118 20.88 -25.19 25.15
N VAL A 119 20.24 -24.41 24.29
CA VAL A 119 20.47 -24.40 22.84
C VAL A 119 21.08 -23.05 22.47
N LYS A 120 22.31 -23.05 21.98
CA LYS A 120 22.93 -21.87 21.36
C LYS A 120 22.66 -21.91 19.86
N GLY A 121 22.29 -20.78 19.28
CA GLY A 121 21.86 -20.70 17.87
C GLY A 121 20.46 -21.25 17.60
N GLY A 122 19.65 -21.45 18.66
CA GLY A 122 18.32 -22.03 18.51
C GLY A 122 17.51 -22.14 19.81
N THR A 123 16.45 -22.93 19.76
CA THR A 123 15.52 -23.16 20.87
C THR A 123 15.23 -24.64 21.08
N PHE A 124 14.99 -25.02 22.34
CA PHE A 124 14.57 -26.37 22.71
C PHE A 124 13.09 -26.59 22.37
N VAL A 125 12.76 -27.74 21.77
CA VAL A 125 11.37 -28.16 21.51
C VAL A 125 10.96 -29.31 22.41
N SER A 126 11.70 -30.43 22.35
CA SER A 126 11.38 -31.62 23.13
C SER A 126 12.61 -32.49 23.32
N ALA A 127 12.54 -33.42 24.27
CA ALA A 127 13.56 -34.44 24.47
C ALA A 127 12.90 -35.78 24.79
N SER A 128 13.41 -36.85 24.20
CA SER A 128 12.95 -38.21 24.42
C SER A 128 14.15 -39.10 24.72
N ARG A 129 14.18 -39.68 25.91
CA ARG A 129 15.21 -40.63 26.30
C ARG A 129 14.95 -42.00 25.63
N LYS A 130 16.00 -42.62 25.11
CA LYS A 130 15.99 -43.99 24.56
C LYS A 130 16.98 -44.83 25.38
N GLY A 131 16.46 -45.73 26.22
CA GLY A 131 17.33 -46.44 27.18
C GLY A 131 17.86 -45.51 28.27
N TYR A 132 18.97 -45.88 28.90
CA TYR A 132 19.65 -45.01 29.89
C TYR A 132 20.78 -44.22 29.25
N GLU A 133 21.39 -44.76 28.20
CA GLU A 133 22.55 -44.19 27.50
C GLU A 133 22.24 -43.16 26.41
N SER A 134 21.01 -43.07 25.88
CA SER A 134 20.70 -42.22 24.73
C SER A 134 19.59 -41.19 24.98
N LEU A 135 19.76 -39.98 24.45
CA LEU A 135 18.80 -38.89 24.50
C LEU A 135 18.64 -38.25 23.12
N VAL A 136 17.42 -38.26 22.58
CA VAL A 136 17.08 -37.55 21.35
C VAL A 136 16.46 -36.21 21.70
N VAL A 137 17.12 -35.12 21.32
CA VAL A 137 16.66 -33.75 21.56
C VAL A 137 16.19 -33.15 20.24
N THR A 138 14.94 -32.67 20.19
CA THR A 138 14.46 -31.87 19.07
C THR A 138 14.68 -30.39 19.39
N VAL A 139 15.37 -29.70 18.49
CA VAL A 139 15.65 -28.26 18.59
C VAL A 139 15.19 -27.56 17.31
N LYS A 140 15.02 -26.24 17.40
CA LYS A 140 14.82 -25.35 16.24
C LYS A 140 15.98 -24.39 16.12
N THR A 141 16.41 -24.07 14.91
CA THR A 141 17.35 -22.97 14.67
C THR A 141 16.74 -21.63 15.10
N ASN A 142 17.58 -20.62 15.29
CA ASN A 142 17.13 -19.24 15.22
C ASN A 142 16.53 -18.95 13.83
N PRO A 143 15.65 -17.94 13.70
CA PRO A 143 15.17 -17.53 12.39
C PRO A 143 16.31 -17.12 11.47
N VAL A 144 16.26 -17.52 10.20
CA VAL A 144 17.25 -17.14 9.18
C VAL A 144 17.24 -15.62 9.01
N LYS A 145 18.42 -15.00 9.11
CA LYS A 145 18.59 -13.57 8.92
C LYS A 145 18.92 -13.28 7.46
N GLY A 146 18.44 -12.16 6.92
CA GLY A 146 18.73 -11.77 5.55
C GLY A 146 18.19 -10.40 5.17
N GLU A 147 18.52 -9.97 3.96
CA GLU A 147 17.94 -8.80 3.30
C GLU A 147 17.12 -9.30 2.12
N TYR A 148 15.92 -8.74 1.94
CA TYR A 148 15.12 -9.10 0.78
C TYR A 148 15.70 -8.47 -0.48
N GLU A 149 15.67 -9.22 -1.57
CA GLU A 149 15.89 -8.68 -2.91
C GLU A 149 14.79 -7.66 -3.26
N ALA A 150 15.19 -6.61 -3.97
CA ALA A 150 14.24 -5.64 -4.49
C ALA A 150 13.37 -6.28 -5.59
N PRO A 151 12.14 -5.79 -5.82
CA PRO A 151 11.38 -6.24 -6.97
C PRO A 151 12.20 -6.06 -8.27
N ASP A 152 12.07 -6.98 -9.23
CA ASP A 152 12.94 -6.96 -10.42
C ASP A 152 12.68 -5.74 -11.32
N ASP A 153 11.46 -5.19 -11.26
CA ASP A 153 10.98 -4.15 -12.16
C ASP A 153 9.73 -3.46 -11.59
N ALA A 154 9.51 -2.20 -11.93
CA ALA A 154 8.33 -1.42 -11.57
C ALA A 154 7.95 -0.47 -12.71
N TYR A 155 6.72 -0.54 -13.19
CA TYR A 155 6.27 0.22 -14.36
C TYR A 155 4.77 0.52 -14.31
N TRP A 156 4.37 1.49 -15.14
CA TRP A 156 2.96 1.81 -15.39
C TRP A 156 2.42 0.92 -16.50
N LYS A 157 1.22 0.37 -16.34
CA LYS A 157 0.62 -0.49 -17.36
C LYS A 157 0.19 0.33 -18.58
N ASP A 158 0.65 -0.08 -19.75
CA ASP A 158 0.18 0.47 -21.03
C ASP A 158 -1.34 0.32 -21.20
N GLY A 159 -1.98 1.37 -21.70
CA GLY A 159 -3.42 1.39 -21.98
C GLY A 159 -4.32 1.46 -20.74
N GLN A 160 -3.76 1.57 -19.52
CA GLN A 160 -4.53 1.78 -18.30
C GLN A 160 -3.84 2.81 -17.40
N LEU A 161 -4.28 4.06 -17.52
CA LEU A 161 -3.69 5.18 -16.80
C LEU A 161 -3.69 4.93 -15.29
N GLY A 162 -2.56 5.22 -14.64
CA GLY A 162 -2.38 5.11 -13.19
C GLY A 162 -2.31 3.69 -12.61
N LEU A 163 -2.39 2.62 -13.42
CA LEU A 163 -2.19 1.26 -12.91
C LEU A 163 -0.69 0.96 -12.77
N ALA A 164 -0.21 0.92 -11.53
CA ALA A 164 1.16 0.53 -11.18
C ALA A 164 1.29 -0.99 -11.09
N ILE A 165 2.37 -1.54 -11.63
CA ILE A 165 2.72 -2.97 -11.61
C ILE A 165 4.19 -3.14 -11.27
N TRP A 166 4.54 -4.17 -10.51
CA TRP A 166 5.93 -4.58 -10.29
C TRP A 166 6.12 -6.09 -10.39
N LYS A 167 7.33 -6.50 -10.78
CA LYS A 167 7.73 -7.90 -10.87
C LYS A 167 8.22 -8.40 -9.52
N LYS A 168 7.67 -9.53 -9.08
CA LYS A 168 7.94 -10.13 -7.78
C LYS A 168 9.33 -10.78 -7.76
N ALA A 169 10.14 -10.45 -6.75
CA ALA A 169 11.36 -11.17 -6.42
C ALA A 169 11.07 -12.47 -5.64
N ASP A 170 12.04 -13.39 -5.66
CA ASP A 170 11.92 -14.70 -5.02
C ASP A 170 11.71 -14.59 -3.50
N ASN A 171 10.87 -15.49 -2.96
CA ASN A 171 10.55 -15.57 -1.52
C ASN A 171 10.01 -14.28 -0.86
N VAL A 172 9.61 -13.27 -1.65
CA VAL A 172 8.93 -12.07 -1.16
C VAL A 172 7.42 -12.29 -1.13
N SER A 173 6.72 -11.69 -0.18
CA SER A 173 5.24 -11.75 -0.15
C SER A 173 4.58 -10.46 0.32
N ALA A 174 5.35 -9.41 0.56
CA ALA A 174 4.83 -8.13 0.99
C ALA A 174 5.69 -6.97 0.46
N TYR A 175 5.04 -5.84 0.21
CA TYR A 175 5.68 -4.66 -0.36
C TYR A 175 5.26 -3.39 0.36
N ASP A 176 6.20 -2.47 0.55
CA ASP A 176 5.84 -1.06 0.76
C ASP A 176 5.80 -0.38 -0.61
N VAL A 177 4.79 0.43 -0.86
CA VAL A 177 4.60 1.18 -2.11
C VAL A 177 4.32 2.65 -1.79
N ARG A 178 4.91 3.57 -2.54
CA ARG A 178 4.73 5.02 -2.34
C ARG A 178 4.49 5.70 -3.68
N LEU A 179 3.42 6.47 -3.78
CA LEU A 179 3.09 7.29 -4.95
C LEU A 179 3.60 8.72 -4.75
N TYR A 180 4.23 9.27 -5.78
CA TYR A 180 4.77 10.62 -5.79
C TYR A 180 4.19 11.43 -6.96
N LYS A 181 4.00 12.73 -6.71
CA LYS A 181 3.83 13.76 -7.75
C LYS A 181 5.04 14.70 -7.70
N GLY A 182 5.89 14.66 -8.71
CA GLY A 182 7.21 15.27 -8.64
C GLY A 182 8.00 14.75 -7.44
N LYS A 183 8.36 15.63 -6.50
CA LYS A 183 9.10 15.27 -5.27
C LYS A 183 8.21 14.97 -4.05
N SER A 184 6.90 15.20 -4.17
CA SER A 184 5.97 15.09 -3.05
C SER A 184 5.36 13.69 -2.99
N GLU A 185 5.51 13.00 -1.86
CA GLU A 185 4.77 11.76 -1.56
C GLU A 185 3.30 12.12 -1.32
N ILE A 186 2.38 11.48 -2.06
CA ILE A 186 0.94 11.77 -1.98
C ILE A 186 0.10 10.58 -1.50
N TYR A 187 0.65 9.37 -1.55
CA TYR A 187 -0.01 8.18 -1.00
C TYR A 187 1.02 7.09 -0.68
N LYS A 188 0.75 6.29 0.35
CA LYS A 188 1.63 5.19 0.77
C LYS A 188 0.82 3.96 1.14
N VAL A 189 1.38 2.80 0.84
CA VAL A 189 0.85 1.49 1.19
C VAL A 189 1.96 0.69 1.88
N THR A 190 1.66 0.03 2.98
CA THR A 190 2.64 -0.76 3.74
C THR A 190 2.24 -2.22 3.82
N GLY A 191 3.21 -3.14 3.64
CA GLY A 191 2.97 -4.57 3.78
C GLY A 191 1.98 -5.18 2.77
N PHE A 192 1.77 -4.53 1.62
CA PHE A 192 0.82 -4.95 0.59
C PHE A 192 1.19 -6.29 -0.02
N LYS A 193 0.23 -7.21 -0.15
CA LYS A 193 0.46 -8.59 -0.61
C LYS A 193 0.33 -8.80 -2.12
N GLY A 194 -0.19 -7.80 -2.84
CA GLY A 194 -0.34 -7.85 -4.31
C GLY A 194 0.90 -7.34 -5.04
N THR A 195 0.82 -7.34 -6.38
CA THR A 195 1.87 -6.83 -7.28
C THR A 195 1.38 -5.72 -8.22
N ARG A 196 0.19 -5.17 -7.94
CA ARG A 196 -0.41 -4.09 -8.70
C ARG A 196 -1.31 -3.22 -7.82
N ILE A 197 -1.31 -1.91 -8.07
CA ILE A 197 -2.20 -0.94 -7.42
C ILE A 197 -2.71 0.04 -8.47
N ASP A 198 -4.02 0.32 -8.45
CA ASP A 198 -4.59 1.39 -9.26
C ASP A 198 -4.44 2.72 -8.51
N PHE A 199 -3.49 3.54 -8.94
CA PHE A 199 -3.26 4.87 -8.39
C PHE A 199 -4.03 5.97 -9.13
N TYR A 200 -4.74 5.68 -10.22
CA TYR A 200 -5.43 6.71 -10.98
C TYR A 200 -6.40 7.54 -10.13
N PRO A 201 -7.21 6.96 -9.22
CA PRO A 201 -8.04 7.73 -8.30
C PRO A 201 -7.27 8.76 -7.45
N TYR A 202 -5.96 8.60 -7.26
CA TYR A 202 -5.11 9.51 -6.49
C TYR A 202 -4.52 10.67 -7.30
N MET A 203 -4.65 10.63 -8.62
CA MET A 203 -4.00 11.55 -9.56
C MET A 203 -4.92 12.72 -9.95
N THR A 204 -5.28 13.57 -8.98
CA THR A 204 -6.34 14.60 -9.13
C THR A 204 -5.86 15.96 -9.64
N SER A 205 -4.64 16.06 -10.17
CA SER A 205 -4.10 17.31 -10.70
C SER A 205 -3.00 17.04 -11.72
N ALA A 206 -2.86 17.91 -12.73
CA ALA A 206 -1.87 17.68 -13.79
C ALA A 206 -0.44 17.62 -13.25
N GLY A 207 0.40 16.78 -13.86
CA GLY A 207 1.83 16.70 -13.55
C GLY A 207 2.42 15.31 -13.74
N THR A 208 3.69 15.18 -13.37
CA THR A 208 4.45 13.93 -13.48
C THR A 208 4.35 13.11 -12.20
N TYR A 209 4.00 11.84 -12.35
CA TYR A 209 3.84 10.87 -11.30
C TYR A 209 4.88 9.75 -11.41
N THR A 210 5.35 9.27 -10.27
CA THR A 210 6.18 8.06 -10.15
C THR A 210 5.68 7.27 -8.95
N PHE A 211 5.95 5.97 -8.91
CA PHE A 211 5.83 5.21 -7.68
C PHE A 211 7.15 4.53 -7.33
N LYS A 212 7.33 4.29 -6.04
CA LYS A 212 8.43 3.48 -5.52
C LYS A 212 7.87 2.24 -4.88
N VAL A 213 8.57 1.13 -5.02
CA VAL A 213 8.23 -0.13 -4.37
C VAL A 213 9.48 -0.81 -3.82
N ARG A 214 9.33 -1.51 -2.69
CA ARG A 214 10.39 -2.33 -2.10
C ARG A 214 9.79 -3.57 -1.44
N SER A 215 10.58 -4.63 -1.35
CA SER A 215 10.24 -5.85 -0.64
C SER A 215 10.37 -5.65 0.86
N VAL A 216 9.39 -6.13 1.63
CA VAL A 216 9.38 -6.01 3.09
C VAL A 216 8.98 -7.31 3.78
N PRO A 217 9.34 -7.49 5.07
CA PRO A 217 8.92 -8.64 5.85
C PRO A 217 7.39 -8.69 5.97
N ALA A 218 6.84 -9.87 5.69
CA ALA A 218 5.39 -10.07 5.64
C ALA A 218 4.70 -10.13 7.01
N THR A 219 5.47 -10.32 8.09
CA THR A 219 4.98 -10.46 9.46
C THR A 219 5.88 -9.70 10.43
N GLU A 220 5.33 -9.31 11.58
CA GLU A 220 6.07 -8.57 12.61
C GLU A 220 7.28 -9.34 13.13
N ASN A 221 7.13 -10.66 13.34
CA ASN A 221 8.22 -11.52 13.76
C ASN A 221 9.36 -11.60 12.74
N ALA A 222 9.07 -11.44 11.45
CA ALA A 222 10.09 -11.45 10.42
C ALA A 222 10.95 -10.17 10.45
N LYS A 223 10.43 -9.03 10.94
CA LYS A 223 11.16 -7.74 10.97
C LYS A 223 12.42 -7.77 11.84
N ASP A 224 12.47 -8.63 12.86
CA ASP A 224 13.63 -8.78 13.74
C ASP A 224 14.83 -9.46 13.05
N TYR A 225 14.58 -10.15 11.93
CA TYR A 225 15.57 -10.99 11.25
C TYR A 225 15.73 -10.65 9.77
N ALA A 226 14.79 -9.89 9.19
CA ALA A 226 14.73 -9.58 7.77
C ALA A 226 14.80 -8.07 7.55
N LYS A 227 15.77 -7.63 6.75
CA LYS A 227 15.85 -6.24 6.28
C LYS A 227 15.01 -6.05 5.02
N ASN A 228 14.44 -4.86 4.90
CA ASN A 228 13.76 -4.45 3.68
C ASN A 228 14.77 -4.34 2.53
N SER A 229 14.32 -4.56 1.30
CA SER A 229 15.14 -4.24 0.13
C SER A 229 15.33 -2.74 -0.04
N GLU A 230 16.25 -2.38 -0.93
CA GLU A 230 16.30 -1.06 -1.53
C GLU A 230 15.00 -0.73 -2.29
N TRP A 231 14.76 0.56 -2.49
CA TRP A 231 13.63 1.04 -3.29
C TRP A 231 13.97 1.00 -4.77
N ILE A 232 13.07 0.44 -5.57
CA ILE A 232 13.04 0.69 -7.01
C ILE A 232 12.02 1.78 -7.32
N VAL A 233 12.26 2.52 -8.39
CA VAL A 233 11.42 3.63 -8.85
C VAL A 233 10.87 3.26 -10.22
N SER A 234 9.59 3.53 -10.44
CA SER A 234 8.97 3.37 -11.75
C SER A 234 9.47 4.41 -12.75
N ASP A 235 9.16 4.18 -14.02
CA ASP A 235 9.17 5.24 -15.01
C ASP A 235 8.21 6.40 -14.64
N GLU A 236 8.37 7.52 -15.34
CA GLU A 236 7.52 8.69 -15.18
C GLU A 236 6.19 8.54 -15.96
N LEU A 237 5.09 8.94 -15.32
CA LEU A 237 3.78 9.07 -15.94
C LEU A 237 3.32 10.52 -15.87
N TYR A 238 3.26 11.21 -17.00
CA TYR A 238 2.67 12.54 -17.07
C TYR A 238 1.15 12.45 -17.29
N ILE A 239 0.39 13.21 -16.50
CA ILE A 239 -1.07 13.36 -16.64
C ILE A 239 -1.37 14.82 -16.93
N ALA A 240 -2.04 15.06 -18.07
CA ALA A 240 -2.52 16.39 -18.47
C ALA A 240 -3.79 16.77 -17.70
N GLN A 241 -4.13 18.07 -17.70
CA GLN A 241 -5.22 18.62 -16.87
C GLN A 241 -6.58 18.02 -17.20
N GLU A 242 -6.83 17.70 -18.47
CA GLU A 242 -8.04 17.04 -18.99
C GLU A 242 -8.11 15.55 -18.66
N SER A 243 -7.00 14.94 -18.23
CA SER A 243 -6.89 13.51 -17.93
C SER A 243 -6.75 13.23 -16.43
N VAL A 244 -6.92 14.24 -15.57
CA VAL A 244 -6.84 14.05 -14.12
C VAL A 244 -8.04 13.28 -13.61
N SER A 245 -7.83 12.45 -12.60
CA SER A 245 -8.93 11.78 -11.93
C SER A 245 -9.77 12.77 -11.13
N ASN A 246 -11.08 12.52 -11.09
CA ASN A 246 -12.00 13.21 -10.18
C ASN A 246 -11.97 12.64 -8.74
N GLY A 247 -11.07 11.69 -8.46
CA GLY A 247 -10.94 11.08 -7.14
C GLY A 247 -11.86 9.90 -6.86
N SER A 248 -12.80 9.59 -7.75
CA SER A 248 -13.71 8.45 -7.60
C SER A 248 -12.96 7.12 -7.70
N GLY A 249 -13.41 6.12 -6.93
CA GLY A 249 -12.84 4.76 -6.96
C GLY A 249 -11.58 4.55 -6.10
N ARG A 250 -11.19 5.50 -5.23
CA ARG A 250 -10.09 5.29 -4.27
C ARG A 250 -10.40 4.12 -3.33
N ILE A 251 -9.39 3.29 -3.09
CA ILE A 251 -9.43 2.15 -2.16
C ILE A 251 -8.30 2.35 -1.15
N ASP A 252 -8.59 2.35 0.16
CA ASP A 252 -7.51 2.34 1.14
C ASP A 252 -6.86 0.96 1.23
N TYR A 253 -5.72 0.81 0.56
CA TYR A 253 -4.94 -0.43 0.51
C TYR A 253 -4.27 -0.80 1.85
N ASN A 254 -4.28 0.08 2.85
CA ASN A 254 -3.77 -0.23 4.19
C ASN A 254 -4.82 -0.85 5.12
N ASN A 255 -6.07 -0.98 4.66
CA ASN A 255 -7.16 -1.50 5.45
C ASN A 255 -7.75 -2.76 4.78
N GLU A 256 -7.51 -3.93 5.37
CA GLU A 256 -7.97 -5.23 4.84
C GLU A 256 -9.50 -5.37 4.81
N ASN A 257 -10.23 -4.54 5.56
CA ASN A 257 -11.70 -4.45 5.50
C ASN A 257 -12.20 -3.46 4.45
N SER A 258 -11.32 -2.90 3.60
CA SER A 258 -11.71 -2.12 2.41
C SER A 258 -12.23 -3.04 1.30
N ALA A 259 -13.19 -3.92 1.61
CA ALA A 259 -14.05 -4.52 0.60
C ALA A 259 -14.95 -3.41 0.03
N GLY A 260 -14.45 -2.67 -0.95
CA GLY A 260 -15.18 -1.58 -1.61
C GLY A 260 -15.82 -0.61 -0.61
N ASN A 261 -15.01 0.15 0.12
CA ASN A 261 -15.48 0.92 1.26
C ASN A 261 -16.47 2.03 0.84
N GLN A 262 -17.76 1.68 0.87
CA GLN A 262 -18.89 2.58 1.12
C GLN A 262 -18.77 3.11 2.55
N ALA A 263 -17.86 4.07 2.79
CA ALA A 263 -17.82 4.96 3.96
C ALA A 263 -16.64 5.95 3.91
N THR A 264 -16.35 6.56 2.77
CA THR A 264 -15.69 7.87 2.78
C THR A 264 -16.82 8.90 2.76
N GLU A 265 -16.75 9.93 3.61
CA GLU A 265 -17.54 11.16 3.41
C GLU A 265 -17.56 11.50 1.91
N ALA A 266 -18.74 11.84 1.39
CA ALA A 266 -18.97 11.95 -0.05
C ALA A 266 -17.82 12.70 -0.74
N VAL A 267 -17.23 12.13 -1.77
CA VAL A 267 -16.13 12.75 -2.53
C VAL A 267 -16.71 13.38 -3.79
N GLY A 268 -16.17 14.53 -4.19
CA GLY A 268 -16.70 15.30 -5.29
C GLY A 268 -17.79 16.29 -4.84
N TRP A 269 -18.82 16.45 -5.65
CA TRP A 269 -19.91 17.41 -5.39
C TRP A 269 -20.79 16.96 -4.22
N ILE A 270 -20.92 17.82 -3.21
CA ILE A 270 -21.76 17.60 -2.03
C ILE A 270 -22.74 18.75 -1.92
N SER A 271 -24.01 18.41 -1.71
CA SER A 271 -25.07 19.39 -1.45
C SER A 271 -25.41 19.41 0.04
N GLU A 272 -25.29 20.58 0.66
CA GLU A 272 -25.69 20.83 2.04
C GLU A 272 -26.56 22.07 2.10
N GLN A 273 -27.79 21.91 2.62
CA GLN A 273 -28.75 23.01 2.78
C GLN A 273 -29.02 23.81 1.49
N GLY A 274 -28.95 23.14 0.33
CA GLY A 274 -29.15 23.77 -0.98
C GLY A 274 -27.93 24.52 -1.54
N ARG A 275 -26.79 24.49 -0.84
CA ARG A 275 -25.50 24.96 -1.35
C ARG A 275 -24.63 23.79 -1.73
N TRP A 276 -23.77 23.99 -2.73
CA TRP A 276 -22.85 22.95 -3.19
C TRP A 276 -21.43 23.27 -2.74
N TRP A 277 -20.67 22.26 -2.37
CA TRP A 277 -19.23 22.33 -2.20
C TRP A 277 -18.57 21.12 -2.85
N TYR A 278 -17.25 21.18 -3.05
CA TYR A 278 -16.50 20.09 -3.66
C TYR A 278 -15.47 19.55 -2.68
N ARG A 279 -15.60 18.28 -2.27
CA ARG A 279 -14.66 17.64 -1.36
C ARG A 279 -13.62 16.85 -2.15
N TYR A 280 -12.36 17.26 -2.05
CA TYR A 280 -11.25 16.45 -2.49
C TYR A 280 -11.17 15.17 -1.65
N PRO A 281 -10.61 14.08 -2.17
CA PRO A 281 -10.66 12.82 -1.44
C PRO A 281 -9.74 12.77 -0.22
N ASP A 282 -8.79 13.70 -0.08
CA ASP A 282 -8.00 13.90 1.15
C ASP A 282 -8.77 14.67 2.24
N GLY A 283 -10.04 15.02 1.98
CA GLY A 283 -10.90 15.79 2.87
C GLY A 283 -10.73 17.30 2.75
N SER A 284 -9.75 17.78 1.97
CA SER A 284 -9.64 19.20 1.66
C SER A 284 -10.69 19.61 0.62
N PHE A 285 -10.79 20.90 0.34
CA PHE A 285 -11.75 21.45 -0.63
C PHE A 285 -11.26 22.81 -1.15
N PRO A 286 -11.64 23.24 -2.37
CA PRO A 286 -11.23 24.53 -2.91
C PRO A 286 -11.81 25.67 -2.06
N LYS A 287 -11.01 26.72 -1.82
CA LYS A 287 -11.41 27.95 -1.11
C LYS A 287 -10.85 29.16 -1.84
N ASP A 288 -11.71 30.14 -2.13
CA ASP A 288 -11.35 31.37 -2.87
C ASP A 288 -10.60 31.06 -4.19
N ALA A 289 -11.01 29.97 -4.85
CA ALA A 289 -10.26 29.35 -5.94
C ALA A 289 -11.18 28.82 -7.02
N TRP A 290 -10.65 28.82 -8.24
CA TRP A 290 -11.24 28.13 -9.38
C TRP A 290 -10.97 26.62 -9.30
N LEU A 291 -11.93 25.82 -9.74
CA LEU A 291 -11.82 24.38 -9.94
C LEU A 291 -12.29 24.04 -11.36
N PHE A 292 -11.48 23.31 -12.10
CA PHE A 292 -11.85 22.75 -13.40
C PHE A 292 -12.17 21.26 -13.23
N VAL A 293 -13.41 20.87 -13.48
CA VAL A 293 -13.86 19.47 -13.37
C VAL A 293 -14.90 19.18 -14.45
N GLY A 294 -14.72 18.05 -15.17
CA GLY A 294 -15.64 17.65 -16.24
C GLY A 294 -15.77 18.67 -17.37
N ASP A 295 -14.64 19.24 -17.81
CA ASP A 295 -14.54 20.29 -18.83
C ASP A 295 -15.25 21.62 -18.50
N VAL A 296 -15.56 21.84 -17.22
CA VAL A 296 -16.27 23.03 -16.75
C VAL A 296 -15.50 23.69 -15.60
N TRP A 297 -15.43 25.02 -15.64
CA TRP A 297 -14.88 25.83 -14.55
C TRP A 297 -15.96 26.19 -13.52
N TYR A 298 -15.59 26.10 -12.25
CA TYR A 298 -16.41 26.48 -11.09
C TYR A 298 -15.58 27.39 -10.17
N LEU A 299 -16.23 28.31 -9.48
CA LEU A 299 -15.59 29.21 -8.52
C LEU A 299 -16.13 28.97 -7.12
N PHE A 300 -15.25 28.99 -6.11
CA PHE A 300 -15.61 28.74 -4.71
C PHE A 300 -15.31 29.95 -3.83
N ASP A 301 -16.19 30.22 -2.86
CA ASP A 301 -15.99 31.26 -1.84
C ASP A 301 -14.89 30.86 -0.84
N ARG A 302 -14.59 31.77 0.11
CA ARG A 302 -13.55 31.55 1.14
C ARG A 302 -13.86 30.39 2.10
N ASP A 303 -15.13 30.03 2.22
CA ASP A 303 -15.61 28.95 3.07
C ASP A 303 -15.77 27.63 2.30
N GLY A 304 -15.51 27.65 0.99
CA GLY A 304 -15.51 26.48 0.12
C GLY A 304 -16.84 26.15 -0.53
N TRP A 305 -17.79 27.09 -0.54
CA TRP A 305 -19.05 26.93 -1.24
C TRP A 305 -18.95 27.39 -2.68
N MET A 306 -19.51 26.59 -3.58
CA MET A 306 -19.64 26.91 -5.00
C MET A 306 -20.47 28.19 -5.17
N LEU A 307 -19.96 29.08 -6.00
CA LEU A 307 -20.59 30.35 -6.35
C LEU A 307 -21.43 30.20 -7.63
N THR A 308 -22.49 30.99 -7.69
CA THR A 308 -23.36 31.16 -8.87
C THR A 308 -23.52 32.66 -9.17
N GLY A 309 -24.07 32.99 -10.33
CA GLY A 309 -24.30 34.36 -10.78
C GLY A 309 -23.03 35.13 -11.14
N TRP A 310 -23.11 36.46 -11.08
CA TRP A 310 -22.00 37.36 -11.37
C TRP A 310 -20.96 37.35 -10.24
N GLN A 311 -19.70 37.11 -10.56
CA GLN A 311 -18.58 37.08 -9.62
C GLN A 311 -17.42 37.94 -10.08
N GLU A 312 -16.73 38.59 -9.14
CA GLU A 312 -15.49 39.32 -9.42
C GLU A 312 -14.28 38.55 -8.88
N LYS A 313 -13.29 38.33 -9.73
CA LYS A 313 -12.04 37.65 -9.36
C LYS A 313 -10.89 38.25 -10.16
N ASP A 314 -9.82 38.65 -9.45
CA ASP A 314 -8.61 39.21 -10.05
C ASP A 314 -8.84 40.39 -11.02
N GLY A 315 -9.81 41.26 -10.71
CA GLY A 315 -10.16 42.45 -11.50
C GLY A 315 -11.06 42.19 -12.72
N ASN A 316 -11.42 40.93 -12.95
CA ASN A 316 -12.32 40.48 -14.00
C ASN A 316 -13.68 40.07 -13.43
N ARG A 317 -14.72 40.16 -14.26
CA ARG A 317 -16.08 39.77 -13.90
C ARG A 317 -16.46 38.53 -14.70
N TYR A 318 -17.01 37.52 -14.03
CA TYR A 318 -17.38 36.22 -14.58
C TYR A 318 -18.84 35.93 -14.28
N PHE A 319 -19.45 35.04 -15.05
CA PHE A 319 -20.80 34.55 -14.77
C PHE A 319 -20.80 33.04 -14.64
N LEU A 320 -21.32 32.55 -13.52
CA LEU A 320 -21.51 31.14 -13.20
C LEU A 320 -23.02 30.88 -13.27
N ASP A 321 -23.47 29.89 -14.03
CA ASP A 321 -24.91 29.59 -14.10
C ASP A 321 -25.44 28.94 -12.81
N GLU A 322 -26.72 28.55 -12.79
CA GLU A 322 -27.35 27.96 -11.61
C GLU A 322 -26.70 26.64 -11.16
N SER A 323 -26.01 25.94 -12.07
CA SER A 323 -25.22 24.75 -11.75
C SER A 323 -23.80 25.07 -11.25
N GLY A 324 -23.42 26.35 -11.24
CA GLY A 324 -22.08 26.83 -10.95
C GLY A 324 -21.13 26.80 -12.15
N ALA A 325 -21.59 26.34 -13.31
CA ALA A 325 -20.78 26.27 -14.51
C ALA A 325 -20.46 27.67 -15.06
N MET A 326 -19.18 27.99 -15.23
CA MET A 326 -18.75 29.23 -15.84
C MET A 326 -19.22 29.33 -17.30
N ARG A 327 -19.84 30.44 -17.66
CA ARG A 327 -20.32 30.72 -19.01
C ARG A 327 -19.25 31.44 -19.84
N THR A 328 -19.32 31.22 -21.15
CA THR A 328 -18.53 31.91 -22.17
C THR A 328 -19.44 32.33 -23.33
N GLY A 329 -18.99 33.30 -24.15
CA GLY A 329 -19.74 33.84 -25.27
C GLY A 329 -20.85 34.82 -24.85
N TRP A 330 -21.87 34.95 -25.71
CA TRP A 330 -23.03 35.80 -25.45
C TRP A 330 -23.90 35.25 -24.32
N LEU A 331 -24.23 36.12 -23.36
CA LEU A 331 -25.07 35.83 -22.21
C LEU A 331 -26.22 36.83 -22.14
N LEU A 332 -27.47 36.36 -22.19
CA LEU A 332 -28.64 37.17 -21.92
C LEU A 332 -29.03 37.04 -20.45
N THR A 333 -29.22 38.18 -19.78
CA THR A 333 -29.74 38.27 -18.42
C THR A 333 -30.97 39.18 -18.39
N GLY A 334 -31.59 39.36 -17.21
CA GLY A 334 -32.68 40.34 -17.04
C GLY A 334 -32.27 41.78 -17.38
N ASP A 335 -30.97 42.10 -17.29
CA ASP A 335 -30.45 43.45 -17.56
C ASP A 335 -30.05 43.65 -19.03
N GLY A 336 -30.01 42.58 -19.83
CA GLY A 336 -29.65 42.61 -21.25
C GLY A 336 -28.51 41.65 -21.60
N TRP A 337 -27.92 41.86 -22.78
CA TRP A 337 -26.87 41.03 -23.33
C TRP A 337 -25.48 41.44 -22.83
N TYR A 338 -24.65 40.44 -22.53
CA TYR A 338 -23.26 40.57 -22.13
C TYR A 338 -22.41 39.63 -22.99
N PHE A 339 -21.11 39.90 -23.09
CA PHE A 339 -20.17 39.00 -23.75
C PHE A 339 -19.05 38.57 -22.81
N LEU A 340 -18.89 37.26 -22.64
CA LEU A 340 -17.87 36.61 -21.82
C LEU A 340 -16.82 36.00 -22.73
N ASN A 341 -15.54 36.28 -22.50
CA ASN A 341 -14.45 35.88 -23.40
C ASN A 341 -14.40 34.35 -23.61
N PRO A 342 -14.57 33.82 -24.84
CA PRO A 342 -14.45 32.38 -25.09
C PRO A 342 -13.02 31.92 -25.44
N ASP A 343 -12.06 32.84 -25.59
CA ASP A 343 -10.69 32.49 -26.00
C ASP A 343 -9.89 31.88 -24.84
N PRO A 344 -9.43 30.61 -24.95
CA PRO A 344 -8.61 29.97 -23.92
C PRO A 344 -7.20 30.57 -23.81
N ASN A 345 -6.72 31.33 -24.81
CA ASN A 345 -5.43 32.01 -24.76
C ASN A 345 -5.51 33.40 -24.11
N GLY A 346 -6.73 33.90 -23.89
CA GLY A 346 -6.99 35.14 -23.15
C GLY A 346 -7.48 34.86 -21.72
N ALA A 347 -8.04 35.89 -21.08
CA ALA A 347 -8.76 35.71 -19.82
C ALA A 347 -10.10 34.99 -20.09
N LEU A 348 -10.08 33.67 -20.22
CA LEU A 348 -11.26 32.83 -20.49
C LEU A 348 -12.38 33.13 -19.48
N GLY A 349 -13.60 33.36 -19.97
CA GLY A 349 -14.78 33.68 -19.17
C GLY A 349 -14.91 35.13 -18.71
N ALA A 350 -13.87 35.97 -18.86
CA ALA A 350 -13.91 37.36 -18.41
C ALA A 350 -14.89 38.20 -19.26
N MET A 351 -15.72 38.99 -18.59
CA MET A 351 -16.72 39.86 -19.21
C MET A 351 -16.08 41.06 -19.91
N TYR A 352 -16.53 41.33 -21.13
CA TYR A 352 -16.17 42.53 -21.88
C TYR A 352 -16.84 43.77 -21.28
N ARG A 353 -16.10 44.88 -21.13
CA ARG A 353 -16.61 46.18 -20.67
C ARG A 353 -15.87 47.34 -21.33
N ASN A 354 -16.57 48.42 -21.67
CA ASN A 354 -16.02 49.60 -22.34
C ASN A 354 -15.17 49.28 -23.59
N GLN A 355 -15.61 48.33 -24.41
CA GLN A 355 -14.81 47.91 -25.56
C GLN A 355 -15.66 47.49 -26.76
N TRP A 356 -15.03 47.57 -27.92
CA TRP A 356 -15.53 47.04 -29.17
C TRP A 356 -15.38 45.51 -29.19
N LEU A 357 -16.32 44.84 -29.84
CA LEU A 357 -16.30 43.39 -30.03
C LEU A 357 -16.59 43.07 -31.49
N ASP A 358 -15.66 42.39 -32.16
CA ASP A 358 -15.90 41.78 -33.46
C ASP A 358 -16.24 40.30 -33.27
N TYR A 359 -17.44 39.90 -33.68
CA TYR A 359 -17.95 38.54 -33.50
C TYR A 359 -18.83 38.15 -34.69
N ASN A 360 -18.55 37.00 -35.32
CA ASN A 360 -19.29 36.50 -36.49
C ASN A 360 -19.48 37.55 -37.61
N ASN A 361 -18.40 38.24 -38.00
CA ASN A 361 -18.41 39.30 -39.03
C ASN A 361 -19.33 40.49 -38.72
N ARG A 362 -19.69 40.68 -37.46
CA ARG A 362 -20.47 41.82 -36.97
C ARG A 362 -19.69 42.51 -35.86
N ARG A 363 -19.81 43.84 -35.80
CA ARG A 363 -19.19 44.66 -34.76
C ARG A 363 -20.23 45.08 -33.74
N TYR A 364 -19.88 45.00 -32.46
CA TYR A 364 -20.70 45.34 -31.31
C TYR A 364 -19.91 46.27 -30.38
N ARG A 365 -20.60 46.90 -29.43
CA ARG A 365 -19.97 47.65 -28.34
C ARG A 365 -20.59 47.25 -27.02
N LEU A 366 -19.76 47.06 -26.01
CA LEU A 366 -20.17 46.81 -24.63
C LEU A 366 -19.90 48.08 -23.81
N ASP A 367 -20.90 48.53 -23.06
CA ASP A 367 -20.83 49.74 -22.25
C ASP A 367 -19.97 49.55 -20.98
N ALA A 368 -19.94 50.57 -20.11
CA ALA A 368 -19.17 50.55 -18.86
C ALA A 368 -19.62 49.47 -17.87
N SER A 369 -20.88 49.06 -17.94
CA SER A 369 -21.44 47.96 -17.15
C SER A 369 -21.24 46.58 -17.82
N GLY A 370 -20.77 46.56 -19.07
CA GLY A 370 -20.60 45.36 -19.90
C GLY A 370 -21.83 45.01 -20.73
N ARG A 371 -22.89 45.82 -20.71
CA ARG A 371 -24.11 45.58 -21.47
C ARG A 371 -23.89 45.91 -22.93
N MET A 372 -24.46 45.11 -23.80
CA MET A 372 -24.48 45.34 -25.24
C MET A 372 -25.24 46.63 -25.54
N CYS A 373 -24.58 47.52 -26.28
CA CYS A 373 -25.15 48.77 -26.72
C CYS A 373 -26.26 48.56 -27.76
N GLU A 374 -27.30 49.39 -27.69
CA GLU A 374 -28.39 49.46 -28.66
C GLU A 374 -28.74 50.93 -28.94
N GLY A 375 -29.21 51.20 -30.15
CA GLY A 375 -29.56 52.55 -30.60
C GLY A 375 -28.33 53.42 -30.89
N TRP A 376 -28.52 54.74 -30.80
CA TRP A 376 -27.47 55.74 -31.02
C TRP A 376 -26.55 55.85 -29.80
N ILE A 377 -25.26 55.60 -29.99
CA ILE A 377 -24.23 55.66 -28.94
C ILE A 377 -23.07 56.52 -29.40
N GLU A 378 -22.63 57.42 -28.52
CA GLU A 378 -21.39 58.18 -28.71
C GLU A 378 -20.19 57.40 -28.17
N ALA A 379 -19.14 57.37 -28.97
CA ALA A 379 -17.96 56.54 -28.78
C ALA A 379 -16.76 57.22 -29.42
N ASP A 380 -15.73 57.54 -28.62
CA ASP A 380 -14.48 58.11 -29.14
C ASP A 380 -14.71 59.39 -29.99
N GLY A 381 -15.71 60.19 -29.62
CA GLY A 381 -16.10 61.43 -30.30
C GLY A 381 -16.97 61.26 -31.55
N ASN A 382 -17.38 60.03 -31.89
CA ASN A 382 -18.22 59.71 -33.04
C ASN A 382 -19.54 59.06 -32.60
N TRP A 383 -20.59 59.24 -33.39
CA TRP A 383 -21.88 58.58 -33.16
C TRP A 383 -22.02 57.35 -34.04
N TYR A 384 -22.45 56.25 -33.42
CA TYR A 384 -22.72 54.96 -34.07
C TYR A 384 -24.14 54.52 -33.75
N TYR A 385 -24.72 53.72 -34.64
CA TYR A 385 -26.02 53.10 -34.41
C TYR A 385 -25.89 51.58 -34.29
N PHE A 386 -26.45 51.00 -33.24
CA PHE A 386 -26.53 49.56 -33.02
C PHE A 386 -27.99 49.10 -33.11
N TYR A 387 -28.29 48.09 -33.93
CA TYR A 387 -29.66 47.64 -34.14
C TYR A 387 -30.30 47.11 -32.84
N PRO A 388 -31.40 47.70 -32.34
CA PRO A 388 -32.07 47.21 -31.14
C PRO A 388 -32.47 45.73 -31.26
N GLY A 389 -32.25 44.93 -30.22
CA GLY A 389 -32.50 43.49 -30.18
C GLY A 389 -31.39 42.64 -30.82
N GLU A 390 -30.63 43.17 -31.79
CA GLU A 390 -29.54 42.44 -32.44
C GLU A 390 -28.14 42.95 -32.08
N GLY A 391 -28.01 44.19 -31.61
CA GLY A 391 -26.81 44.83 -31.07
C GLY A 391 -25.65 45.09 -32.02
N HIS A 392 -25.71 44.64 -33.27
CA HIS A 392 -24.64 44.87 -34.23
C HIS A 392 -24.69 46.28 -34.82
N MET A 393 -23.51 46.83 -35.09
CA MET A 393 -23.29 48.16 -35.63
C MET A 393 -23.80 48.25 -37.07
N ALA A 394 -24.58 49.30 -37.35
CA ALA A 394 -25.00 49.64 -38.70
C ALA A 394 -23.82 50.21 -39.49
N VAL A 395 -23.67 49.78 -40.74
CA VAL A 395 -22.65 50.26 -41.67
C VAL A 395 -23.26 50.51 -43.04
N ASN A 396 -22.79 51.55 -43.71
CA ASN A 396 -23.17 51.94 -45.07
C ASN A 396 -24.69 51.92 -45.32
N THR A 397 -25.46 52.57 -44.44
CA THR A 397 -26.92 52.51 -44.46
C THR A 397 -27.57 53.77 -43.88
N MET A 398 -28.88 53.91 -44.09
CA MET A 398 -29.70 54.99 -43.54
C MET A 398 -30.44 54.51 -42.29
N ILE A 399 -30.28 55.22 -41.18
CA ILE A 399 -31.06 55.07 -39.97
C ILE A 399 -32.02 56.26 -39.88
N SER A 400 -33.26 56.05 -40.31
CA SER A 400 -34.22 57.15 -40.55
C SER A 400 -33.61 58.18 -41.53
N THR A 401 -33.35 59.42 -41.10
CA THR A 401 -32.74 60.47 -41.92
C THR A 401 -31.22 60.60 -41.76
N PHE A 402 -30.58 59.72 -40.98
CA PHE A 402 -29.15 59.82 -40.67
C PHE A 402 -28.36 58.73 -41.41
N TYR A 403 -27.36 59.13 -42.21
CA TYR A 403 -26.47 58.19 -42.90
C TYR A 403 -25.30 57.77 -42.01
N VAL A 404 -25.05 56.47 -41.90
CA VAL A 404 -23.83 55.92 -41.27
C VAL A 404 -22.91 55.33 -42.35
N GLY A 405 -21.62 55.67 -42.28
CA GLY A 405 -20.61 55.25 -43.25
C GLY A 405 -20.23 53.78 -43.17
N GLU A 406 -19.31 53.34 -44.02
CA GLU A 406 -18.72 51.99 -43.97
C GLU A 406 -17.99 51.71 -42.64
N ASP A 407 -17.47 52.75 -42.02
CA ASP A 407 -16.86 52.75 -40.68
C ASP A 407 -17.90 52.79 -39.54
N GLY A 408 -19.19 52.87 -39.86
CA GLY A 408 -20.31 52.96 -38.92
C GLY A 408 -20.53 54.35 -38.31
N VAL A 409 -19.70 55.33 -38.67
CA VAL A 409 -19.78 56.70 -38.13
C VAL A 409 -20.91 57.47 -38.82
N TRP A 410 -21.75 58.13 -38.02
CA TRP A 410 -22.75 59.06 -38.51
C TRP A 410 -22.11 60.25 -39.24
N ARG A 411 -22.61 60.54 -40.44
CA ARG A 411 -22.21 61.70 -41.24
C ARG A 411 -23.37 62.68 -41.33
N LYS A 412 -23.07 63.94 -41.02
CA LYS A 412 -24.03 65.05 -41.05
C LYS A 412 -24.38 65.47 -42.47
#